data_AF-A0A9D6EQI4-F1
#
_entry.id   AF-A0A9D6EQI4-F1
#
_cell.length_a   1.000
_cell.length_b   1.000
_cell.length_c   1.000
_cell.angle_alpha   90.00
_cell.angle_beta   90.00
_cell.angle_gamma   90.00
#
_symmetry.space_group_name_H-M   'P 1'
#
loop_
_entity.id
_entity.type
_entity.pdbx_description
1 polymer ?
#
loop_
_entity_poly.entity_id
_entity_poly.type
_entity_poly.pdbx_seq_one_letter_code
_entity_poly.pdbx_strand_id
1 'polypeptide(L)' 'MKVELLVYEGKIKIMMPTEVDKNAKSGKRPIEGMLSYQGCTATLCLPPKKQRFSLEVKVLDTAT' A
#
# COMPACT_ATOMS: atom_id res chain seq x y z
N MET A 1 13.84 21.15 -14.77
CA MET A 1 13.50 20.05 -13.83
C MET A 1 12.56 19.11 -14.56
N LYS A 2 12.99 17.88 -14.87
CA LYS A 2 12.16 16.89 -15.58
C LYS A 2 11.72 15.87 -14.53
N VAL A 3 10.44 15.88 -14.16
CA VAL A 3 9.89 14.87 -13.25
C VAL A 3 9.57 13.66 -14.12
N GLU A 4 10.30 12.57 -13.91
CA GLU A 4 9.97 11.29 -14.55
C GLU A 4 8.74 10.71 -13.86
N LEU A 5 7.63 10.67 -14.59
CA LEU A 5 6.40 10.05 -14.14
C LEU A 5 6.52 8.55 -14.32
N LEU A 6 6.46 7.80 -13.22
CA LEU A 6 6.30 6.36 -13.26
C LEU A 6 4.84 6.03 -13.61
N VAL A 7 4.63 5.65 -14.87
CA VAL A 7 3.33 5.23 -15.40
C VAL A 7 3.32 3.71 -15.52
N TYR A 8 2.17 3.12 -15.19
CA TYR A 8 1.99 1.67 -15.20
C TYR A 8 0.73 1.32 -16.00
N GLU A 9 0.77 0.18 -16.70
CA GLU A 9 -0.36 -0.35 -17.47
C GLU A 9 -0.75 -1.75 -16.98
N GLY A 10 -2.03 -2.09 -17.11
CA GLY A 10 -2.55 -3.40 -16.73
C GLY A 10 -2.65 -3.61 -15.21
N LYS A 11 -2.14 -4.73 -14.71
CA LYS A 11 -2.23 -5.12 -13.30
C LYS A 11 -1.01 -4.65 -12.52
N ILE A 12 -1.22 -3.79 -11.53
CA ILE A 12 -0.17 -3.28 -10.65
C ILE A 12 -0.17 -4.11 -9.36
N LYS A 13 1.00 -4.60 -8.96
CA LYS A 13 1.24 -5.20 -7.64
C LYS A 13 2.13 -4.29 -6.83
N ILE A 14 1.64 -3.83 -5.68
CA ILE A 14 2.37 -2.96 -4.76
C ILE A 14 2.83 -3.84 -3.59
N MET A 15 4.13 -3.83 -3.31
CA MET A 15 4.71 -4.49 -2.15
C MET A 15 5.17 -3.42 -1.17
N MET A 16 4.74 -3.52 0.08
CA MET A 16 5.15 -2.64 1.16
C MET A 16 5.89 -3.49 2.18
N PRO A 17 7.23 -3.44 2.24
CA PRO A 17 7.97 -4.13 3.30
C PRO A 17 7.55 -3.52 4.64
N THR A 18 7.30 -4.38 5.61
CA THR A 18 6.88 -3.99 6.96
C THR A 18 7.78 -4.66 7.98
N GLU A 19 8.20 -3.88 8.96
CA GLU A 19 8.95 -4.37 10.10
C GLU A 19 8.06 -4.34 11.34
N VAL A 20 8.24 -5.35 12.20
CA VAL A 20 7.52 -5.45 13.47
C VAL A 20 8.44 -4.88 14.55
N ASP A 21 7.93 -3.96 15.37
CA ASP A 21 8.67 -3.46 16.53
C ASP A 21 9.05 -4.62 17.47
N LYS A 22 10.28 -4.60 17.99
CA LYS A 22 10.80 -5.66 18.87
C LYS A 22 9.99 -5.87 20.15
N ASN A 23 9.22 -4.87 20.57
CA ASN A 23 8.35 -4.90 21.74
C ASN A 23 6.86 -4.99 21.35
N ALA A 24 6.55 -5.25 20.08
CA ALA A 24 5.18 -5.42 19.63
C ALA A 24 4.54 -6.60 20.36
N LYS A 25 3.42 -6.34 21.05
CA LYS A 25 2.64 -7.41 21.68
C LYS A 25 2.03 -8.30 20.60
N SER A 26 2.11 -9.61 20.82
CA SER A 26 1.47 -10.61 19.96
C SER A 26 -0.03 -10.37 19.79
N GLY A 27 -0.55 -10.90 18.69
CA GLY A 27 -1.97 -10.83 18.35
C GLY A 27 -2.25 -10.25 16.98
N LYS A 28 -3.56 -10.17 16.68
CA LYS A 28 -4.07 -9.62 15.43
C LYS A 28 -4.01 -8.10 15.45
N ARG A 29 -3.44 -7.51 14.42
CA ARG A 29 -3.28 -6.06 14.25
C ARG A 29 -3.81 -5.66 12.87
N PRO A 30 -4.68 -4.65 12.78
CA PRO A 30 -5.05 -4.10 11.50
C PRO A 30 -3.93 -3.18 10.97
N ILE A 31 -3.57 -3.35 9.71
CA ILE A 31 -2.82 -2.37 8.92
C ILE A 31 -3.84 -1.68 8.03
N GLU A 32 -4.08 -0.40 8.31
CA GLU A 32 -4.99 0.43 7.53
C GLU A 32 -4.19 1.44 6.70
N GLY A 33 -4.69 1.71 5.50
CA GLY A 33 -4.06 2.70 4.65
C GLY A 33 -4.98 3.17 3.53
N MET A 34 -4.42 4.06 2.73
CA MET A 34 -5.13 4.68 1.62
C MET A 34 -4.21 4.75 0.41
N LEU A 35 -4.62 4.09 -0.67
CA LEU A 35 -3.98 4.18 -1.97
C LEU A 35 -4.58 5.35 -2.73
N SER A 36 -3.75 6.36 -3.03
CA SER A 36 -4.13 7.45 -3.93
C SER A 36 -3.54 7.19 -5.32
N TYR A 37 -4.35 7.24 -6.36
CA TYR A 37 -3.91 6.97 -7.73
C TYR A 37 -4.68 7.83 -8.73
N GLN A 38 -4.08 8.04 -9.90
CA GLN A 38 -4.72 8.71 -11.03
C GLN A 38 -4.53 7.84 -12.28
N GLY A 39 -5.64 7.55 -12.95
CA GLY A 39 -5.62 6.87 -14.24
C GLY A 39 -5.69 7.88 -15.37
N CYS A 40 -4.92 7.66 -16.43
CA CYS A 40 -4.97 8.46 -17.65
C CYS A 40 -5.14 7.55 -18.87
N THR A 41 -5.80 8.06 -19.91
CA THR A 41 -5.73 7.55 -21.27
C THR A 41 -4.56 8.24 -22.00
N ALA A 42 -4.40 7.97 -23.30
CA ALA A 42 -3.43 8.67 -24.15
C ALA A 42 -3.67 10.19 -24.24
N THR A 43 -4.88 10.67 -23.96
CA THR A 43 -5.29 12.07 -24.22
C THR A 43 -5.94 12.77 -23.02
N LEU A 44 -6.32 12.04 -21.98
CA LEU A 44 -7.04 12.59 -20.83
C LEU A 44 -6.63 11.91 -19.53
N CYS A 45 -6.46 12.68 -18.47
CA CYS A 45 -6.38 12.14 -17.11
C CYS A 45 -7.73 12.22 -16.40
N LEU A 46 -8.12 11.12 -15.76
CA LEU A 46 -9.29 11.08 -14.90
C LEU A 46 -9.00 11.82 -13.58
N PRO A 47 -10.03 12.24 -12.83
CA PRO A 47 -9.83 12.76 -11.48
C PRO A 47 -9.10 11.75 -10.58
N PRO A 48 -8.24 12.19 -9.65
CA PRO A 48 -7.60 11.31 -8.68
C PRO A 48 -8.62 10.53 -7.86
N LYS A 49 -8.29 9.28 -7.58
CA LYS A 49 -9.10 8.38 -6.73
C LYS A 49 -8.32 7.98 -5.48
N LYS A 50 -9.08 7.70 -4.43
CA LYS A 50 -8.57 7.20 -3.14
C LYS A 50 -9.29 5.90 -2.81
N GLN A 51 -8.51 4.84 -2.58
CA GLN A 51 -9.03 3.55 -2.15
C GLN A 51 -8.50 3.25 -0.75
N ARG A 52 -9.41 3.07 0.21
CA ARG A 52 -9.04 2.59 1.55
C ARG A 52 -8.80 1.08 1.50
N PHE A 53 -7.84 0.62 2.30
CA PHE A 53 -7.62 -0.80 2.56
C PHE A 53 -7.41 -1.04 4.05
N SER A 54 -7.78 -2.24 4.49
CA SER A 54 -7.49 -2.75 5.83
C SER A 54 -7.07 -4.21 5.68
N LEU A 55 -5.94 -4.56 6.28
CA LEU A 55 -5.34 -5.88 6.23
C LEU A 55 -5.09 -6.35 7.66
N GLU A 56 -5.56 -7.53 8.03
CA GLU A 56 -5.25 -8.10 9.34
C GLU A 56 -3.92 -8.86 9.26
N VAL A 57 -2.94 -8.45 10.08
CA VAL A 57 -1.68 -9.17 10.26
C VAL A 57 -1.62 -9.78 11.65
N LYS A 58 -0.96 -10.93 11.78
CA LYS A 58 -0.75 -11.58 13.08
C LYS A 58 0.70 -11.39 13.50
N VAL A 59 0.91 -10.65 14.58
CA VAL A 59 2.20 -10.60 15.27
C VAL A 59 2.32 -11.88 16.09
N LEU A 60 3.35 -12.68 15.80
CA LEU A 60 3.67 -13.91 16.52
C LEU A 60 4.49 -13.57 17.77
N ASP A 61 4.31 -14.33 18.84
CA ASP A 61 5.26 -14.31 19.96
C ASP A 61 6.54 -15.03 19.53
N THR A 62 7.68 -14.46 19.88
CA THR A 62 9.01 -15.07 19.70
C THR A 62 9.32 -16.17 20.73
N ALA A 63 8.34 -16.56 21.56
CA ALA A 63 8.45 -17.69 22.49
C ALA A 63 7.84 -18.96 21.86
N THR A 64 8.61 -19.64 21.02
CA THR A 64 8.42 -21.06 20.70
C THR A 64 9.79 -21.69 20.48
#